data_AF-A0A1H9U3M7-F1
#
_entry.id   AF-A0A1H9U3M7-F1
#
_cell.length_a   1.000
_cell.length_b   1.000
_cell.length_c   1.000
_cell.angle_alpha   90.00
_cell.angle_beta   90.00
_cell.angle_gamma   90.00
#
_symmetry.space_group_name_H-M   'P 1'
#
loop_
_entity.id
_entity.type
_entity.pdbx_description
1 polymer ?
#
loop_
_entity_poly.entity_id
_entity_poly.type
_entity_poly.pdbx_seq_one_letter_code
_entity_poly.pdbx_strand_id
1 'polypeptide(L)'
;MARSPANQPALGDHHHPIPTTPDTVPAGCWWFTDPDGALCLLPGCMARSQDPEADCTCDTLGARLERAERKLRDERAERQYAEGWYQALHAALDAHPAGPDIRADARARRAATQTRP
;
A
#
# COMPACT_ATOMS: atom_id res chain seq x y z
N MET A 1 11.96 4.19 23.08
CA MET A 1 12.21 2.74 23.00
C MET A 1 11.20 2.13 22.04
N ALA A 2 11.63 1.83 20.81
CA ALA A 2 10.76 1.21 19.81
C ALA A 2 10.51 -0.25 20.21
N ARG A 3 9.24 -0.62 20.41
CA ARG A 3 8.86 -2.03 20.62
C ARG A 3 9.01 -2.76 19.28
N SER A 4 9.80 -3.82 19.26
CA SER A 4 9.86 -4.78 18.15
C SER A 4 8.45 -5.23 17.74
N PRO A 5 8.16 -5.43 16.44
CA PRO A 5 6.92 -6.06 16.03
C PRO A 5 7.00 -7.53 16.47
N ALA A 6 6.34 -7.86 17.57
CA ALA A 6 6.13 -9.23 17.96
C ALA A 6 5.43 -9.95 16.80
N ASN A 7 6.01 -11.07 16.39
CA ASN A 7 5.52 -11.97 15.37
C ASN A 7 4.04 -12.32 15.70
N GLN A 8 3.08 -11.74 14.97
CA GLN A 8 1.66 -11.99 15.22
C GLN A 8 1.35 -13.45 14.90
N PRO A 9 0.81 -14.25 15.85
CA PRO A 9 0.38 -15.59 15.55
C PRO A 9 -0.73 -15.55 14.47
N ALA A 10 -0.65 -16.47 13.51
CA ALA A 10 -1.60 -16.56 12.40
C ALA A 10 -3.03 -16.69 12.95
N LEU A 11 -3.95 -15.83 12.50
CA LEU A 11 -5.32 -15.66 13.05
C LEU A 11 -6.31 -16.78 12.65
N GLY A 12 -5.83 -17.96 12.26
CA GLY A 12 -6.65 -18.96 11.59
C GLY A 12 -7.16 -18.49 10.21
N ASP A 13 -8.06 -19.25 9.62
CA ASP A 13 -8.78 -18.89 8.40
C ASP A 13 -10.29 -18.77 8.66
N HIS A 14 -11.07 -18.38 7.65
CA HIS A 14 -12.51 -18.16 7.80
C HIS A 14 -13.32 -19.41 8.16
N HIS A 15 -12.82 -20.61 7.85
CA HIS A 15 -13.45 -21.88 8.20
C HIS A 15 -12.95 -22.41 9.55
N HIS A 16 -11.74 -22.03 9.96
CA HIS A 16 -11.12 -22.45 11.21
C HIS A 16 -10.48 -21.24 11.93
N PRO A 17 -11.30 -20.37 12.52
CA PRO A 17 -10.77 -19.23 13.26
C PRO A 17 -10.07 -19.71 14.53
N ILE A 18 -8.87 -19.18 14.80
CA ILE A 18 -8.19 -19.42 16.07
C ILE A 18 -8.81 -18.48 17.12
N PRO A 19 -9.23 -19.00 18.30
CA PRO A 19 -9.75 -18.17 19.37
C PRO A 19 -8.75 -17.08 19.76
N THR A 20 -9.18 -15.83 19.74
CA THR A 20 -8.37 -14.73 20.27
C THR A 20 -8.67 -14.55 21.75
N THR A 21 -7.65 -14.10 22.48
CA THR A 21 -7.72 -13.65 23.87
C THR A 21 -7.46 -12.14 23.89
N PRO A 22 -7.72 -11.45 25.01
CA PRO A 22 -7.34 -10.05 25.17
C PRO A 22 -5.87 -9.76 24.84
N ASP A 23 -4.97 -10.72 25.07
CA ASP A 23 -3.53 -10.59 24.82
C ASP A 23 -3.09 -10.95 23.38
N THR A 24 -3.97 -11.56 22.58
CA THR A 24 -3.64 -12.05 21.21
C THR A 24 -4.47 -11.37 20.12
N VAL A 25 -5.27 -10.37 20.49
CA VAL A 25 -6.13 -9.64 19.56
C VAL A 25 -5.30 -8.73 18.63
N PRO A 26 -5.63 -8.63 17.33
CA PRO A 26 -4.97 -7.68 16.43
C PRO A 26 -5.13 -6.24 16.92
N ALA A 27 -4.11 -5.41 16.70
CA ALA A 27 -4.20 -3.97 16.98
C ALA A 27 -5.43 -3.38 16.26
N GLY A 28 -6.43 -2.92 17.04
CA GLY A 28 -7.68 -2.34 16.53
C GLY A 28 -8.97 -3.04 16.97
N CYS A 29 -8.91 -4.27 17.50
CA CYS A 29 -10.07 -4.93 18.14
C CYS A 29 -10.03 -4.74 19.66
N TRP A 30 -11.19 -4.66 20.30
CA TRP A 30 -11.30 -4.49 21.76
C TRP A 30 -12.33 -5.45 22.33
N TRP A 31 -12.00 -6.12 23.42
CA TRP A 31 -12.94 -6.92 24.18
C TRP A 31 -13.72 -6.00 25.13
N PHE A 32 -15.02 -6.26 25.28
CA PHE A 32 -15.85 -5.62 26.29
C PHE A 32 -16.67 -6.68 27.03
N THR A 33 -17.07 -6.36 28.26
CA THR A 33 -17.98 -7.20 29.03
C THR A 33 -19.38 -6.61 28.89
N ASP A 34 -20.31 -7.41 28.38
CA ASP A 34 -21.73 -7.07 28.33
C ASP A 34 -22.29 -7.01 29.78
N PRO A 35 -23.30 -6.17 30.07
CA PRO A 35 -24.05 -6.19 31.33
C PRO A 35 -24.41 -7.57 31.90
N ASP A 36 -24.62 -8.59 31.06
CA ASP A 36 -24.91 -9.96 31.50
C ASP A 36 -23.66 -10.78 31.92
N GLY A 37 -22.47 -10.19 31.81
CA GLY A 37 -21.19 -10.80 32.14
C GLY A 37 -20.53 -11.56 30.98
N ALA A 38 -21.16 -11.62 29.80
CA ALA A 38 -20.55 -12.22 28.63
C ALA A 38 -19.34 -11.39 28.14
N LEU A 39 -18.25 -12.07 27.80
CA LEU A 39 -17.10 -11.44 27.18
C LEU A 39 -17.30 -11.40 25.66
N CYS A 40 -17.50 -10.21 25.13
CA CYS A 40 -17.84 -9.99 23.72
C CYS A 40 -16.67 -9.31 22.99
N LEU A 41 -16.31 -9.82 21.81
CA LEU A 41 -15.32 -9.18 20.96
C LEU A 41 -16.03 -8.11 20.14
N LEU A 42 -15.66 -6.85 20.31
CA LEU A 42 -16.07 -5.81 19.37
C LEU A 42 -15.15 -5.93 18.15
N PRO A 43 -15.65 -6.40 16.99
CA PRO A 43 -14.83 -6.43 15.79
C PRO A 43 -14.35 -5.01 15.51
N GLY A 44 -13.04 -4.83 15.39
CA GLY A 44 -12.37 -3.54 15.23
C GLY A 44 -12.71 -2.74 13.97
N CYS A 45 -13.76 -3.13 13.24
CA CYS A 45 -14.31 -2.38 12.14
C CYS A 45 -15.67 -1.82 12.52
N MET A 46 -15.66 -0.51 12.75
CA MET A 46 -16.85 0.32 12.89
C MET A 46 -17.88 0.11 11.75
N ALA A 47 -17.43 -0.28 10.56
CA ALA A 47 -18.35 -0.56 9.44
C ALA A 47 -19.17 -1.82 9.71
N ARG A 48 -18.56 -2.93 10.16
CA ARG A 48 -19.28 -4.19 10.43
C ARG A 48 -20.12 -4.18 11.71
N SER A 49 -19.80 -3.31 12.67
CA SER A 49 -20.68 -3.10 13.83
C SER A 49 -21.99 -2.38 13.49
N GLN A 50 -22.02 -1.61 12.39
CA GLN A 50 -23.21 -0.89 11.94
C GLN A 50 -23.96 -1.63 10.83
N ASP A 51 -23.25 -2.38 10.00
CA ASP A 51 -23.79 -3.19 8.92
C ASP A 51 -23.06 -4.54 8.86
N PRO A 52 -23.70 -5.66 9.25
CA PRO A 52 -23.08 -6.99 9.22
C PRO A 52 -22.57 -7.42 7.84
N GLU A 53 -23.16 -6.89 6.77
CA GLU A 53 -22.81 -7.22 5.39
C GLU A 53 -21.75 -6.27 4.80
N ALA A 54 -21.39 -5.18 5.49
CA ALA A 54 -20.36 -4.25 5.01
C ALA A 54 -18.97 -4.92 4.95
N ASP A 55 -18.13 -4.46 4.01
CA ASP A 55 -16.73 -4.88 3.95
C ASP A 55 -15.95 -4.41 5.20
N CYS A 56 -15.15 -5.29 5.81
CA CYS A 56 -14.26 -4.90 6.92
C CYS A 56 -13.18 -3.95 6.41
N THR A 57 -13.19 -2.72 6.92
CA THR A 57 -12.17 -1.69 6.67
C THR A 57 -10.92 -1.85 7.55
N CYS A 58 -10.88 -2.89 8.38
CA CYS A 58 -9.75 -3.22 9.24
C CYS A 58 -8.49 -3.48 8.40
N ASP A 59 -7.31 -3.20 8.95
CA ASP A 59 -6.01 -3.40 8.29
C ASP A 59 -5.59 -4.88 8.23
N THR A 60 -6.48 -5.73 7.73
CA THR A 60 -6.23 -7.17 7.58
C THR A 60 -5.13 -7.41 6.55
N LEU A 61 -4.43 -8.53 6.66
CA LEU A 61 -3.39 -8.91 5.71
C LEU A 61 -3.93 -8.98 4.27
N GLY A 62 -5.17 -9.44 4.07
CA GLY A 62 -5.83 -9.45 2.76
C GLY A 62 -6.07 -8.05 2.22
N ALA A 63 -6.65 -7.14 3.01
CA ALA A 63 -6.88 -5.76 2.59
C ALA A 63 -5.56 -5.00 2.31
N ARG A 64 -4.50 -5.30 3.06
CA ARG A 64 -3.14 -4.79 2.81
C ARG A 64 -2.56 -5.32 1.50
N LEU A 65 -2.72 -6.62 1.26
CA LEU A 65 -2.27 -7.25 0.02
C LEU A 65 -2.98 -6.62 -1.18
N GLU A 66 -4.31 -6.52 -1.15
CA GLU A 66 -5.06 -5.91 -2.24
C GLU A 66 -4.67 -4.46 -2.51
N ARG A 67 -4.43 -3.65 -1.46
CA ARG A 67 -3.92 -2.28 -1.62
C ARG A 67 -2.54 -2.26 -2.24
N ALA A 68 -1.65 -3.15 -1.81
CA ALA A 68 -0.30 -3.25 -2.36
C ALA A 68 -0.34 -3.69 -3.82
N GLU A 69 -1.19 -4.64 -4.18
CA GLU A 69 -1.38 -5.11 -5.55
C GLU A 69 -1.99 -4.03 -6.46
N ARG A 70 -2.98 -3.28 -5.97
CA ARG A 70 -3.53 -2.12 -6.70
C ARG A 70 -2.43 -1.10 -6.96
N LYS A 71 -1.70 -0.69 -5.92
CA LYS A 71 -0.59 0.25 -6.07
C LYS A 71 0.46 -0.27 -7.06
N LEU A 72 0.81 -1.55 -7.00
CA LEU A 72 1.76 -2.14 -7.94
C LEU A 72 1.25 -2.10 -9.38
N ARG A 73 -0.05 -2.31 -9.62
CA ARG A 73 -0.63 -2.18 -10.96
C ARG A 73 -0.57 -0.74 -11.45
N ASP A 74 -0.91 0.22 -10.60
CA ASP A 74 -0.92 1.64 -10.96
C ASP A 74 0.49 2.14 -11.30
N GLU A 75 1.47 1.82 -10.46
CA GLU A 75 2.89 2.18 -10.69
C GLU A 75 3.45 1.50 -11.96
N ARG A 76 3.01 0.27 -12.27
CA ARG A 76 3.39 -0.40 -13.51
C ARG A 76 2.78 0.28 -14.73
N ALA A 77 1.53 0.72 -14.65
CA ALA A 77 0.85 1.43 -15.72
C ALA A 77 1.50 2.80 -15.96
N GLU A 78 1.78 3.55 -14.90
CA GLU A 78 2.47 4.84 -14.99
C GLU A 78 3.87 4.69 -15.58
N ARG A 79 4.63 3.68 -15.14
CA ARG A 79 5.95 3.39 -15.72
C ARG A 79 5.86 3.03 -17.20
N GLN A 80 4.90 2.19 -17.61
CA GLN A 80 4.73 1.84 -19.02
C GLN A 80 4.37 3.06 -19.87
N TYR A 81 3.51 3.93 -19.35
CA TYR A 81 3.15 5.18 -20.01
C TYR A 81 4.36 6.11 -20.18
N ALA A 82 5.13 6.31 -19.11
CA ALA A 82 6.34 7.13 -19.13
C ALA A 82 7.41 6.56 -20.08
N GLU A 83 7.62 5.24 -20.08
CA GLU A 83 8.55 4.56 -20.99
C GLU A 83 8.12 4.75 -22.45
N GLY A 84 6.83 4.59 -22.77
CA GLY A 84 6.31 4.80 -24.12
C GLY A 84 6.59 6.21 -24.64
N TRP A 85 6.33 7.23 -23.80
CA TRP A 85 6.65 8.62 -24.12
C TRP A 85 8.15 8.86 -24.28
N TYR A 86 8.96 8.31 -23.38
CA TYR A 86 10.41 8.45 -23.42
C TYR A 86 10.97 7.89 -24.73
N GLN A 87 10.55 6.68 -25.13
CA GLN A 87 11.00 6.05 -26.38
C GLN A 87 10.56 6.85 -27.61
N ALA A 88 9.32 7.35 -27.64
CA ALA A 88 8.82 8.17 -28.74
C ALA A 88 9.59 9.48 -28.88
N LEU A 89 9.87 10.17 -27.77
CA LEU A 89 10.66 11.40 -27.76
C LEU A 89 12.11 11.15 -28.18
N HIS A 90 12.71 10.05 -27.72
CA HIS A 90 14.06 9.67 -28.11
C HIS A 90 14.16 9.41 -29.62
N ALA A 91 13.23 8.63 -30.18
CA ALA A 91 13.17 8.36 -31.61
C ALA A 91 12.98 9.66 -32.42
N ALA A 92 12.11 10.57 -31.97
CA ALA A 92 11.92 11.87 -32.61
C ALA A 92 13.20 12.72 -32.59
N LEU A 93 13.93 12.75 -31.46
CA LEU A 93 15.20 13.46 -31.35
C LEU A 93 16.33 12.80 -32.13
N ASP A 94 16.29 11.49 -32.35
CA ASP A 94 17.26 10.79 -33.21
C ASP A 94 17.03 11.12 -34.69
N ALA A 95 15.77 11.28 -35.11
CA ALA A 95 15.43 11.67 -36.47
C ALA A 95 15.61 13.18 -36.74
N HIS A 96 15.67 14.02 -35.70
CA HIS A 96 15.74 15.47 -35.85
C HIS A 96 17.18 15.96 -36.11
N PRO A 97 17.42 16.82 -37.13
CA PRO A 97 18.77 17.31 -37.46
C PRO A 97 19.51 18.00 -36.30
N ALA A 98 18.78 18.74 -35.46
CA ALA A 98 19.34 19.40 -34.27
C ALA A 98 19.36 18.51 -33.00
N GLY A 99 19.03 17.22 -33.13
CA GLY A 99 18.96 16.28 -32.02
C GLY A 99 20.22 16.18 -31.15
N PRO A 100 21.43 16.15 -31.73
CA PRO A 100 22.68 16.14 -30.95
C PRO A 100 22.84 17.37 -30.05
N ASP A 101 22.53 18.56 -30.56
CA ASP A 101 22.68 19.83 -29.84
C ASP A 101 21.68 19.95 -28.70
N ILE A 102 20.41 19.59 -28.95
CA ILE A 102 19.36 19.57 -27.93
C ILE A 102 19.75 18.64 -26.77
N ARG A 103 20.33 17.47 -27.07
CA ARG A 103 20.81 16.53 -26.04
C ARG A 103 22.02 17.04 -25.28
N ALA A 104 22.93 17.75 -25.94
CA ALA A 104 24.07 18.38 -25.28
C ALA A 104 23.63 19.46 -24.29
N ASP A 105 22.71 20.34 -24.69
CA ASP A 105 22.11 21.36 -23.82
C ASP A 105 21.36 20.74 -22.63
N ALA A 106 20.52 19.72 -22.87
CA ALA A 106 19.80 19.02 -21.82
C ALA A 106 20.75 18.39 -20.78
N ARG A 107 21.87 17.78 -21.22
CA ARG A 107 22.90 17.25 -20.32
C ARG A 107 23.56 18.35 -19.49
N ALA A 108 23.88 19.48 -20.10
CA ALA A 108 24.48 20.61 -19.40
C ALA A 108 23.55 21.17 -18.30
N ARG A 109 22.26 21.35 -18.59
CA ARG A 109 21.25 21.79 -17.61
C ARG A 109 21.08 20.80 -16.45
N ARG A 110 21.05 19.50 -16.75
CA ARG A 110 20.95 18.44 -15.73
C ARG A 110 22.16 18.45 -14.79
N ALA A 111 23.37 18.58 -15.33
CA ALA A 111 24.59 18.69 -14.53
C ALA A 111 24.57 19.94 -13.64
N ALA A 112 24.15 21.09 -14.18
CA ALA A 112 24.01 22.33 -13.41
C ALA A 112 22.98 22.21 -12.27
N THR A 113 21.89 21.46 -12.47
CA THR A 113 20.85 21.25 -11.45
C THR A 113 21.34 20.37 -10.29
N GLN A 114 22.24 19.40 -10.56
CA GLN A 114 22.80 18.51 -9.55
C GLN A 114 23.93 19.15 -8.72
N THR A 115 24.47 20.28 -9.17
CA THR A 115 25.60 20.96 -8.49
C THR A 115 25.11 22.09 -7.57
N ARG A 116 23.79 22.32 -7.49
CA ARG A 116 23.19 23.33 -6.59
C ARG A 116 22.92 22.67 -5.23
N PRO A 117 23.47 23.19 -4.11
CA PRO A 117 23.34 22.61 -2.78
C PRO A 117 21.89 22.56 -2.27
#